data_AF-A0A955RMQ1-F1
#
_entry.id   AF-A0A955RMQ1-F1
#
_cell.length_a   1.000
_cell.length_b   1.000
_cell.length_c   1.000
_cell.angle_alpha   90.00
_cell.angle_beta   90.00
_cell.angle_gamma   90.00
#
_symmetry.space_group_name_H-M   'P 1'
#
loop_
_entity.id
_entity.type
_entity.pdbx_description
1 polymer ?
#
loop_
_entity_poly.entity_id
_entity_poly.type
_entity_poly.pdbx_seq_one_letter_code
_entity_poly.pdbx_strand_id
1 'polypeptide(L)'
;METGQQNQPKTYILAVSGGPDSMYLLDTQARLRDLDSRRLVVAHVDYGLRKSSADDAEFVQEMAMSRGIPCEVHTVSEQERSAQGGNLEAWARDVRYAFFEDVRTRYEADAVLTGHNA
;
A
#
# COMPACT_ATOMS: atom_id res chain seq x y z
N MET A 1 38.13 16.28 -1.80
CA MET A 1 36.82 16.91 -1.65
C MET A 1 35.81 15.79 -1.77
N GLU A 2 35.45 15.18 -0.65
CA GLU A 2 34.45 14.11 -0.62
C GLU A 2 33.08 14.75 -0.82
N THR A 3 32.42 14.43 -1.93
CA THR A 3 31.03 14.82 -2.17
C THR A 3 30.17 14.08 -1.16
N GLY A 4 29.81 14.75 -0.08
CA GLY A 4 28.78 14.27 0.84
C GLY A 4 27.48 14.10 0.08
N GLN A 5 27.16 12.87 -0.29
CA GLN A 5 25.87 12.50 -0.84
C GLN A 5 24.84 12.80 0.25
N GLN A 6 24.17 13.95 0.18
CA GLN A 6 23.07 14.25 1.07
C GLN A 6 21.96 13.24 0.77
N ASN A 7 21.82 12.25 1.65
CA ASN A 7 20.84 11.18 1.49
C ASN A 7 19.45 11.80 1.70
N GLN A 8 18.75 12.11 0.61
CA GLN A 8 17.38 12.59 0.70
C GLN A 8 16.48 11.50 1.32
N PRO A 9 15.53 11.88 2.18
CA PRO A 9 14.60 10.92 2.77
C PRO A 9 13.78 10.25 1.66
N LYS A 10 13.91 8.93 1.51
CA LYS A 10 13.18 8.15 0.52
C LYS A 10 11.74 7.93 0.95
N THR A 11 10.81 7.95 -0.01
CA THR A 11 9.40 7.67 0.21
C THR A 11 9.05 6.31 -0.36
N TYR A 12 8.44 5.45 0.46
CA TYR A 12 8.04 4.11 0.06
C TYR A 12 6.53 3.90 0.19
N ILE A 13 5.95 3.24 -0.79
CA ILE A 13 4.58 2.73 -0.69
C ILE A 13 4.62 1.37 -0.04
N LEU A 14 3.80 1.16 0.98
CA LEU A 14 3.61 -0.14 1.60
C LEU A 14 2.28 -0.74 1.13
N ALA A 15 2.36 -1.80 0.33
CA ALA A 15 1.20 -2.54 -0.15
C ALA A 15 0.63 -3.41 0.98
N VAL A 16 -0.60 -3.11 1.42
CA VAL A 16 -1.26 -3.81 2.53
C VAL A 16 -2.56 -4.44 2.04
N SER A 17 -2.74 -5.74 2.26
CA SER A 17 -3.94 -6.48 1.80
C SER A 17 -5.04 -6.57 2.87
N GLY A 18 -4.75 -6.15 4.11
CA GLY A 18 -5.60 -6.38 5.28
C GLY A 18 -5.40 -7.76 5.92
N GLY A 19 -4.63 -8.65 5.28
CA GLY A 19 -4.25 -9.93 5.88
C GLY A 19 -3.21 -9.77 7.00
N PRO A 20 -3.13 -10.73 7.95
CA PRO A 20 -2.29 -10.63 9.14
C PRO A 20 -0.81 -10.36 8.83
N ASP A 21 -0.26 -11.00 7.80
CA ASP A 21 1.14 -10.80 7.38
C ASP A 21 1.41 -9.37 6.92
N SER A 22 0.48 -8.79 6.15
CA SER A 22 0.60 -7.42 5.65
C SER A 22 0.40 -6.39 6.76
N MET A 23 -0.45 -6.69 7.75
CA MET A 23 -0.64 -5.86 8.94
C MET A 23 0.60 -5.90 9.85
N TYR A 24 1.22 -7.08 10.02
CA TYR A 24 2.49 -7.23 10.74
C TYR A 24 3.62 -6.45 10.06
N LEU A 25 3.67 -6.52 8.72
CA LEU A 25 4.62 -5.73 7.94
C LEU A 25 4.38 -4.23 8.15
N LEU A 26 3.13 -3.76 8.14
CA LEU A 26 2.80 -2.37 8.45
C LEU A 26 3.33 -1.95 9.83
N ASP A 27 3.04 -2.72 10.88
CA ASP A 27 3.49 -2.36 12.24
C ASP A 27 5.03 -2.33 12.33
N THR A 28 5.70 -3.31 11.71
CA THR A 28 7.16 -3.40 11.71
C THR A 28 7.79 -2.24 10.93
N GLN A 29 7.30 -1.94 9.73
CA GLN A 29 7.83 -0.85 8.91
C GLN A 29 7.57 0.51 9.55
N ALA A 30 6.44 0.69 10.23
CA ALA A 30 6.12 1.90 10.99
C ALA A 30 7.13 2.17 12.11
N ARG A 31 7.55 1.14 12.86
CA ARG A 31 8.57 1.27 13.93
C ARG A 31 9.97 1.54 13.38
N LEU A 32 10.31 0.95 12.24
CA LEU A 32 11.62 1.09 11.63
C LEU A 32 11.82 2.43 10.90
N ARG A 33 10.73 3.07 10.46
CA ARG A 33 10.75 4.36 9.75
C ARG A 33 11.49 5.45 10.52
N ASP A 34 11.39 5.45 11.84
CA ASP A 34 12.03 6.45 12.69
C ASP A 34 13.56 6.26 12.78
N LEU A 35 14.07 5.09 12.39
CA LEU A 35 15.51 4.76 12.46
C LEU A 35 16.30 5.19 11.21
N ASP A 36 15.65 5.23 10.03
CA ASP A 36 16.33 5.49 8.75
C ASP A 36 15.81 6.73 8.01
N SER A 37 14.99 7.56 8.66
CA SER A 37 14.43 8.80 8.12
C SER A 37 13.66 8.65 6.80
N ARG A 38 13.15 7.44 6.49
CA ARG A 38 12.29 7.24 5.32
C ARG A 38 10.87 7.73 5.59
N ARG A 39 10.10 7.95 4.53
CA ARG A 39 8.66 8.23 4.56
C ARG A 39 7.91 7.00 4.08
N LEU A 40 6.73 6.76 4.65
CA LEU A 40 5.86 5.66 4.27
C LEU A 40 4.50 6.19 3.85
N VAL A 41 3.87 5.52 2.90
CA VAL A 41 2.48 5.68 2.50
C VAL A 41 1.88 4.29 2.38
N VAL A 42 0.77 4.01 3.05
CA VAL A 42 0.06 2.74 2.91
C VAL A 42 -0.83 2.80 1.68
N ALA A 43 -0.82 1.74 0.88
CA ALA A 43 -1.73 1.56 -0.25
C ALA A 43 -2.49 0.24 -0.10
N HIS A 44 -3.81 0.32 -0.03
CA HIS A 44 -4.72 -0.82 0.07
C HIS A 44 -5.69 -0.83 -1.11
N VAL A 45 -5.99 -2.01 -1.64
CA VAL A 45 -7.04 -2.19 -2.65
C VAL A 45 -8.12 -3.08 -2.05
N ASP A 46 -9.31 -2.52 -1.89
CA ASP A 46 -10.50 -3.28 -1.55
C ASP A 46 -11.21 -3.72 -2.83
N TYR A 47 -11.11 -5.01 -3.15
CA TYR A 47 -11.78 -5.58 -4.31
C TYR A 47 -13.28 -5.81 -4.09
N GLY A 48 -13.78 -5.76 -2.85
CA GLY A 48 -15.19 -6.05 -2.52
C GLY A 48 -15.55 -7.54 -2.54
N LEU A 49 -14.58 -8.45 -2.46
CA LEU A 49 -14.80 -9.89 -2.72
C LEU A 49 -15.54 -10.61 -1.58
N ARG A 50 -15.51 -10.04 -0.37
CA ARG A 50 -16.17 -10.54 0.83
C ARG A 50 -16.99 -9.42 1.47
N LYS A 51 -18.05 -9.76 2.20
CA LYS A 51 -18.88 -8.76 2.89
C LYS A 51 -18.10 -7.92 3.89
N SER A 52 -17.08 -8.49 4.51
CA SER A 52 -16.23 -7.83 5.52
C SER A 52 -15.08 -7.01 4.91
N SER A 53 -14.99 -6.89 3.57
CA SER A 53 -13.81 -6.25 2.95
C SER A 53 -13.71 -4.77 3.28
N ALA A 54 -14.86 -4.11 3.47
CA ALA A 54 -14.93 -2.74 3.97
C ALA A 54 -14.36 -2.62 5.40
N ASP A 55 -14.69 -3.57 6.28
CA ASP A 55 -14.16 -3.61 7.65
C ASP A 55 -12.64 -3.79 7.64
N ASP A 56 -12.11 -4.59 6.71
CA ASP A 56 -10.66 -4.76 6.54
C ASP A 56 -9.98 -3.48 6.06
N ALA A 57 -10.60 -2.76 5.11
CA ALA A 57 -10.09 -1.49 4.61
C ALA A 57 -10.08 -0.41 5.71
N GLU A 58 -11.14 -0.34 6.51
CA GLU A 58 -11.24 0.54 7.67
C GLU A 58 -10.14 0.22 8.68
N PHE A 59 -9.96 -1.06 9.03
CA PHE A 59 -8.92 -1.49 9.95
C PHE A 59 -7.50 -1.13 9.48
N VAL A 60 -7.21 -1.29 8.18
CA VAL A 60 -5.92 -0.87 7.60
C VAL A 60 -5.73 0.64 7.74
N GLN A 61 -6.77 1.42 7.43
CA GLN A 61 -6.73 2.88 7.51
C GLN A 61 -6.52 3.35 8.96
N GLU A 62 -7.27 2.81 9.92
CA GLU A 62 -7.12 3.12 11.35
C GLU A 62 -5.73 2.79 11.85
N MET A 63 -5.19 1.61 11.50
CA MET A 63 -3.85 1.21 11.90
C MET A 63 -2.80 2.18 11.34
N ALA A 64 -2.86 2.53 10.06
CA ALA A 64 -1.95 3.48 9.44
C ALA A 64 -2.02 4.87 10.08
N MET A 65 -3.24 5.37 10.31
CA MET A 65 -3.49 6.64 10.99
C MET A 65 -2.92 6.65 12.41
N SER A 66 -3.09 5.57 13.17
CA SER A 66 -2.53 5.43 14.53
C SER A 66 -0.99 5.49 14.58
N ARG A 67 -0.33 5.29 13.44
CA ARG A 67 1.13 5.35 13.27
C ARG A 67 1.61 6.62 12.56
N GLY A 68 0.68 7.57 12.30
CA GLY A 68 0.95 8.81 11.57
C GLY A 68 1.35 8.59 10.11
N ILE A 69 0.89 7.49 9.50
CA ILE A 69 1.21 7.14 8.11
C ILE A 69 0.00 7.46 7.22
N PRO A 70 0.17 8.23 6.12
CA PRO A 70 -0.88 8.40 5.11
C PRO A 70 -1.35 7.05 4.57
N CYS A 71 -2.65 6.89 4.38
CA CYS A 71 -3.25 5.66 3.87
C CYS A 71 -4.16 5.97 2.69
N GLU A 72 -3.83 5.38 1.54
CA GLU A 72 -4.62 5.44 0.32
C GLU A 72 -5.38 4.13 0.15
N VAL A 73 -6.68 4.22 -0.10
CA VAL A 73 -7.55 3.07 -0.31
C VAL A 73 -8.21 3.21 -1.68
N HIS A 74 -8.06 2.19 -2.53
CA HIS A 74 -8.84 2.04 -3.75
C HIS A 74 -9.94 1.01 -3.54
N THR A 75 -11.18 1.46 -3.50
CA THR A 75 -12.34 0.56 -3.51
C THR A 75 -12.79 0.35 -4.95
N VAL A 76 -12.72 -0.88 -5.40
CA VAL A 76 -13.10 -1.25 -6.77
C VAL A 76 -14.59 -1.02 -6.98
N SER A 77 -14.93 -0.28 -8.04
CA SER A 77 -16.31 -0.06 -8.46
C SER A 77 -16.95 -1.29 -9.12
N GLU A 78 -18.29 -1.32 -9.17
CA GLU A 78 -19.03 -2.35 -9.90
C GLU A 78 -18.65 -2.40 -11.39
N GLN A 79 -18.32 -1.25 -11.97
CA GLN A 79 -17.89 -1.13 -13.36
C GLN A 79 -16.54 -1.81 -13.58
N GLU A 80 -15.55 -1.53 -12.72
CA GLU A 80 -14.23 -2.17 -12.80
C GLU A 80 -14.32 -3.68 -12.60
N ARG A 81 -15.17 -4.13 -11.67
CA ARG A 81 -15.41 -5.56 -11.43
C ARG A 81 -16.06 -6.24 -12.65
N SER A 82 -16.98 -5.57 -13.31
CA SER A 82 -17.62 -6.10 -14.53
C SER A 82 -16.61 -6.29 -15.67
N ALA A 83 -15.49 -5.57 -15.66
CA ALA A 83 -14.41 -5.68 -16.64
C ALA A 83 -13.38 -6.79 -16.33
N GLN A 84 -13.53 -7.56 -15.24
CA GLN A 84 -12.60 -8.62 -14.82
C GLN A 84 -12.36 -9.70 -15.88
N GLY A 85 -13.31 -9.95 -16.79
CA GLY A 85 -13.11 -10.84 -17.93
C GLY A 85 -12.85 -12.31 -17.58
N GLY A 86 -13.16 -12.74 -16.35
CA GLY A 86 -13.09 -14.14 -15.90
C GLY A 86 -11.77 -14.58 -15.28
N ASN A 87 -10.68 -13.81 -15.39
CA ASN A 87 -9.42 -14.08 -14.68
C ASN A 87 -9.24 -13.11 -13.51
N LEU A 88 -9.66 -13.54 -12.33
CA LEU A 88 -9.67 -12.69 -11.12
C LEU A 88 -8.28 -12.23 -10.74
N GLU A 89 -7.29 -13.11 -10.80
CA GLU A 89 -5.92 -12.82 -10.35
C GLU A 89 -5.23 -11.82 -11.28
N ALA A 90 -5.36 -11.99 -12.59
CA ALA A 90 -4.79 -11.07 -13.58
C ALA A 90 -5.43 -9.69 -13.46
N TRP A 91 -6.76 -9.63 -13.41
CA TRP A 91 -7.47 -8.36 -13.24
C TRP A 91 -7.11 -7.67 -11.92
N ALA A 92 -7.09 -8.41 -10.80
CA ALA A 92 -6.72 -7.84 -9.50
C ALA A 92 -5.28 -7.31 -9.52
N ARG A 93 -4.37 -8.02 -10.20
CA ARG A 93 -2.99 -7.59 -10.41
C ARG A 93 -2.95 -6.26 -11.17
N ASP A 94 -3.69 -6.12 -12.25
CA ASP A 94 -3.71 -4.91 -13.09
C ASP A 94 -4.28 -3.71 -12.33
N VAL A 95 -5.42 -3.89 -11.64
CA VAL A 95 -6.02 -2.85 -10.77
C VAL A 95 -5.02 -2.40 -9.72
N ARG A 96 -4.34 -3.34 -9.05
CA ARG A 96 -3.34 -3.04 -8.02
C ARG A 96 -2.18 -2.23 -8.56
N TYR A 97 -1.61 -2.60 -9.70
CA TYR A 97 -0.47 -1.88 -10.25
C TYR A 97 -0.86 -0.48 -10.75
N ALA A 98 -2.03 -0.34 -11.36
CA ALA A 98 -2.54 0.97 -11.76
C ALA A 98 -2.70 1.89 -10.55
N PHE A 99 -3.29 1.38 -9.47
CA PHE A 99 -3.43 2.14 -8.22
C PHE A 99 -2.09 2.48 -7.58
N PHE A 100 -1.15 1.53 -7.50
CA PHE A 100 0.17 1.79 -6.93
C PHE A 100 0.95 2.83 -7.72
N GLU A 101 0.81 2.86 -9.04
CA GLU A 101 1.45 3.88 -9.89
C GLU A 101 0.83 5.27 -9.68
N ASP A 102 -0.49 5.37 -9.49
CA ASP A 102 -1.15 6.61 -9.10
C ASP A 102 -0.61 7.13 -7.76
N VAL A 103 -0.58 6.28 -6.73
CA VAL A 103 -0.04 6.64 -5.42
C VAL A 103 1.44 7.02 -5.53
N ARG A 104 2.22 6.30 -6.35
CA ARG A 104 3.65 6.58 -6.56
C ARG A 104 3.84 7.96 -7.15
N THR A 105 3.00 8.34 -8.09
CA THR A 105 3.02 9.66 -8.72
C THR A 105 2.61 10.75 -7.72
N ARG A 106 1.51 10.55 -6.98
CA ARG A 106 0.99 11.54 -6.01
C ARG A 106 1.95 11.83 -4.85
N TYR A 107 2.70 10.83 -4.41
CA TYR A 107 3.61 10.93 -3.26
C TYR A 107 5.09 11.01 -3.66
N GLU A 108 5.40 11.07 -4.96
CA GLU A 108 6.76 11.03 -5.49
C GLU A 108 7.58 9.87 -4.89
N ALA A 109 6.94 8.69 -4.77
CA ALA A 109 7.53 7.55 -4.08
C ALA A 109 8.61 6.85 -4.93
N ASP A 110 9.67 6.42 -4.26
CA ASP A 110 10.83 5.77 -4.86
C ASP A 110 10.55 4.31 -5.23
N ALA A 111 9.76 3.60 -4.42
CA ALA A 111 9.45 2.20 -4.64
C ALA A 111 8.19 1.75 -3.89
N VAL A 112 7.66 0.59 -4.32
CA VAL A 112 6.58 -0.14 -3.65
C VAL A 112 7.16 -1.34 -2.91
N LEU A 113 6.95 -1.39 -1.61
CA LEU A 113 7.26 -2.52 -0.74
C LEU A 113 6.04 -3.44 -0.68
N THR A 114 6.23 -4.70 -1.07
CA THR A 114 5.18 -5.73 -0.99
C THR A 114 5.60 -6.80 0.00
N GLY A 115 4.68 -7.25 0.86
CA GLY A 115 4.88 -8.38 1.75
C GLY A 115 4.62 -9.69 1.03
N HIS A 116 5.53 -10.13 0.17
CA HIS A 116 5.53 -11.52 -0.31
C HIS A 116 6.51 -12.32 0.56
N ASN A 117 5.98 -12.97 1.60
CA ASN A 117 6.67 -14.10 2.18
C ASN A 117 6.59 -15.25 1.16
N ALA A 118 7.76 -15.81 0.81
CA ALA A 118 7.88 -17.01 -0.01
C ALA A 118 7.81 -18.27 0.86
#